data_AF-A0A8T7EZU5-F1
#
_entry.id   AF-A0A8T7EZU5-F1
#
_cell.length_a   1.000
_cell.length_b   1.000
_cell.length_c   1.000
_cell.angle_alpha   90.00
_cell.angle_beta   90.00
_cell.angle_gamma   90.00
#
_symmetry.space_group_name_H-M   'P 1'
#
loop_
_entity.id
_entity.type
_entity.pdbx_description
1 polymer ?
#
loop_
_entity_poly.entity_id
_entity_poly.type
_entity_poly.pdbx_seq_one_letter_code
_entity_poly.pdbx_strand_id
1 'polypeptide(L)'
;MAETSTRWREALADNNHPLYKAAWLVFTDRISTEMAFEHLKDAQETVVPFLNEILADDSLFDNDSPGKGIAPANAVRLLGEYQAREAFPKILELYADSTSPAMRSASVYAVNKFGPEVLDQIIEWAGEDGTRRPKAAALIVEIGVGNEKAFETLLGWIDPEVSGLEYYARYLTKINPEAAITALEKLSKDTRFHGDVRRRFKDRIKEAQQALRAAQPTS
;
A
#
# COMPACT_ATOMS: atom_id res chain seq x y z
N MET A 1 16.83 34.51 9.59
CA MET A 1 17.05 33.24 10.30
C MET A 1 17.67 32.32 9.28
N ALA A 2 18.90 31.83 9.50
CA ALA A 2 19.49 30.86 8.58
C ALA A 2 18.64 29.59 8.67
N GLU A 3 18.04 29.15 7.56
CA GLU A 3 17.47 27.82 7.48
C GLU A 3 18.59 26.85 7.86
N THR A 4 18.40 26.08 8.93
CA THR A 4 19.25 24.92 9.19
C THR A 4 19.14 24.03 7.97
N SER A 5 20.24 23.92 7.22
CA SER A 5 20.30 23.09 6.02
C SER A 5 19.92 21.67 6.40
N THR A 6 18.95 21.09 5.70
CA THR A 6 18.56 19.70 5.93
C THR A 6 19.67 18.78 5.44
N ARG A 7 19.88 17.63 6.10
CA ARG A 7 20.98 16.71 5.77
C ARG A 7 20.92 16.22 4.32
N TRP A 8 19.72 16.13 3.73
CA TRP A 8 19.58 15.79 2.31
C TRP A 8 20.10 16.88 1.37
N ARG A 9 20.00 18.16 1.73
CA ARG A 9 20.59 19.26 0.93
C ARG A 9 22.11 19.22 1.00
N GLU A 10 22.65 19.02 2.21
CA GLU A 10 24.10 18.87 2.43
C GLU A 10 24.65 17.66 1.67
N ALA A 11 23.94 16.52 1.75
CA ALA A 11 24.29 15.30 1.05
C ALA A 11 24.25 15.46 -0.47
N LEU A 12 23.35 16.26 -1.04
CA LEU A 12 23.33 16.53 -2.49
C LEU A 12 24.43 17.49 -2.93
N ALA A 13 24.87 18.39 -2.04
CA ALA A 13 25.84 19.44 -2.35
C ALA A 13 27.30 18.97 -2.26
N ASP A 14 27.61 17.98 -1.43
CA ASP A 14 28.95 17.45 -1.22
C ASP A 14 29.04 15.97 -1.62
N ASN A 15 29.83 15.67 -2.65
CA ASN A 15 30.05 14.30 -3.13
C ASN A 15 30.88 13.43 -2.18
N ASN A 16 31.53 14.02 -1.17
CA ASN A 16 32.22 13.30 -0.10
C ASN A 16 31.32 13.05 1.10
N HIS A 17 30.09 13.58 1.10
CA HIS A 17 29.16 13.38 2.19
C HIS A 17 28.78 11.87 2.28
N PRO A 18 28.74 11.27 3.49
CA PRO A 18 28.46 9.83 3.65
C PRO A 18 27.12 9.39 3.04
N LEU A 19 26.15 10.31 2.97
CA LEU A 19 24.83 10.09 2.39
C LEU A 19 24.70 10.54 0.93
N TYR A 20 25.76 11.04 0.27
CA TYR A 20 25.69 11.54 -1.11
C TYR A 20 25.07 10.51 -2.06
N LYS A 21 25.53 9.26 -1.98
CA LYS A 21 25.00 8.18 -2.81
C LYS A 21 23.51 7.93 -2.56
N ALA A 22 23.09 7.90 -1.30
CA ALA A 22 21.69 7.71 -0.93
C ALA A 22 20.83 8.88 -1.42
N ALA A 23 21.27 10.12 -1.21
CA ALA A 23 20.59 11.31 -1.67
C ALA A 23 20.46 11.32 -3.19
N TRP A 24 21.54 11.05 -3.92
CA TRP A 24 21.50 10.99 -5.38
C TRP A 24 20.52 9.92 -5.89
N LEU A 25 20.52 8.73 -5.28
CA LEU A 25 19.61 7.64 -5.65
C LEU A 25 18.14 7.98 -5.40
N VAL A 26 17.82 8.57 -4.24
CA VAL A 26 16.45 8.89 -3.85
C VAL A 26 15.87 10.03 -4.69
N PHE A 27 16.67 11.04 -5.03
CA PHE A 27 16.23 12.22 -5.77
C PHE A 27 16.24 12.04 -7.30
N THR A 28 16.70 10.89 -7.80
CA THR A 28 16.75 10.61 -9.24
C THR A 28 15.52 9.84 -9.72
N ASP A 29 14.90 10.32 -10.79
CA ASP A 29 13.67 9.77 -11.40
C ASP A 29 13.88 8.42 -12.14
N ARG A 30 15.12 8.07 -12.49
CA ARG A 30 15.42 6.99 -13.45
C ARG A 30 16.01 5.71 -12.85
N ILE A 31 16.11 5.60 -11.54
CA ILE A 31 16.81 4.47 -10.90
C ILE A 31 15.79 3.50 -10.33
N SER A 32 15.98 2.20 -10.61
CA SER A 32 15.11 1.18 -10.03
C SER A 32 15.34 1.07 -8.53
N THR A 33 14.26 0.81 -7.79
CA THR A 33 14.33 0.63 -6.34
C THR A 33 15.27 -0.52 -5.97
N GLU A 34 15.25 -1.60 -6.73
CA GLU A 34 16.09 -2.78 -6.51
C GLU A 34 17.58 -2.43 -6.64
N MET A 35 17.96 -1.64 -7.66
CA MET A 35 19.34 -1.18 -7.81
C MET A 35 19.76 -0.24 -6.68
N ALA A 36 18.88 0.68 -6.28
CA ALA A 36 19.16 1.59 -5.18
C ALA A 36 19.34 0.83 -3.86
N PHE A 37 18.51 -0.18 -3.60
CA PHE A 37 18.63 -1.06 -2.45
C PHE A 37 19.95 -1.83 -2.46
N GLU A 38 20.29 -2.51 -3.56
CA GLU A 38 21.56 -3.26 -3.67
C GLU A 38 22.79 -2.38 -3.42
N HIS A 39 22.72 -1.12 -3.84
CA HIS A 39 23.79 -0.16 -3.65
C HIS A 39 23.92 0.42 -2.23
N LEU A 40 22.88 0.28 -1.41
CA LEU A 40 22.76 0.90 -0.09
C LEU A 40 22.53 -0.11 1.04
N LYS A 41 22.40 -1.42 0.73
CA LYS A 41 22.02 -2.46 1.69
C LYS A 41 22.90 -2.53 2.94
N ASP A 42 24.20 -2.33 2.78
CA ASP A 42 25.16 -2.39 3.89
C ASP A 42 25.15 -1.11 4.76
N ALA A 43 24.41 -0.09 4.36
CA ALA A 43 24.31 1.20 5.06
C ALA A 43 22.91 1.45 5.65
N GLN A 44 22.07 0.40 5.78
CA GLN A 44 20.68 0.51 6.24
C GLN A 44 20.52 1.35 7.51
N GLU A 45 21.37 1.15 8.53
CA GLU A 45 21.28 1.86 9.81
C GLU A 45 21.43 3.39 9.66
N THR A 46 22.17 3.85 8.65
CA THR A 46 22.34 5.28 8.37
C THR A 46 21.32 5.78 7.35
N VAL A 47 20.93 4.93 6.40
CA VAL A 47 20.01 5.29 5.31
C VAL A 47 18.57 5.39 5.81
N VAL A 48 18.09 4.49 6.68
CA VAL A 48 16.69 4.52 7.14
C VAL A 48 16.32 5.83 7.85
N PRO A 49 17.11 6.34 8.81
CA PRO A 49 16.86 7.66 9.40
C PRO A 49 16.84 8.77 8.35
N PHE A 50 17.76 8.73 7.38
CA PHE A 50 17.81 9.68 6.28
C PHE A 50 16.55 9.64 5.39
N LEU A 51 16.02 8.45 5.10
CA LEU A 51 14.76 8.30 4.37
C LEU A 51 13.58 8.85 5.17
N ASN A 52 13.55 8.63 6.49
CA ASN A 52 12.52 9.19 7.36
C ASN A 52 12.58 10.73 7.43
N GLU A 53 13.78 11.33 7.40
CA GLU A 53 13.94 12.79 7.28
C GLU A 53 13.32 13.32 5.97
N ILE A 54 13.48 12.60 4.85
CA ILE A 54 12.84 12.96 3.57
C ILE A 54 11.31 12.89 3.68
N LEU A 55 10.75 11.87 4.36
CA LEU A 55 9.30 11.74 4.54
C LEU A 55 8.70 12.76 5.52
N ALA A 56 9.53 13.41 6.34
CA ALA A 56 9.11 14.46 7.27
C ALA A 56 9.15 15.87 6.64
N ASP A 57 9.77 16.02 5.47
CA ASP A 57 9.88 17.29 4.77
C ASP A 57 8.76 17.41 3.72
N ASP A 58 7.63 17.99 4.13
CA ASP A 58 6.46 18.16 3.27
C ASP A 58 6.77 18.98 2.00
N SER A 59 7.81 19.81 2.01
CA SER A 59 8.22 20.60 0.83
C SER A 59 8.75 19.72 -0.32
N LEU A 60 9.17 18.49 -0.02
CA LEU A 60 9.66 17.53 -1.03
C LEU A 60 8.55 16.82 -1.79
N PHE A 61 7.28 17.04 -1.44
CA PHE A 61 6.14 16.43 -2.13
C PHE A 61 5.68 17.26 -3.33
N ASP A 62 6.12 18.51 -3.44
CA ASP A 62 5.79 19.41 -4.54
C ASP A 62 6.57 19.06 -5.82
N ASN A 63 5.95 19.22 -6.98
CA ASN A 63 6.58 18.94 -8.28
C ASN A 63 7.74 19.91 -8.61
N ASP A 64 7.81 21.06 -7.94
CA ASP A 64 8.86 22.06 -8.09
C ASP A 64 10.03 21.86 -7.11
N SER A 65 9.90 20.89 -6.19
CA SER A 65 10.96 20.54 -5.25
C SER A 65 12.15 19.83 -5.91
N PRO A 66 13.32 19.78 -5.27
CA PRO A 66 14.40 18.89 -5.71
C PRO A 66 13.90 17.44 -5.78
N GLY A 67 14.13 16.77 -6.91
CA GLY A 67 13.53 15.46 -7.18
C GLY A 67 12.06 15.51 -7.63
N LYS A 68 11.48 16.69 -7.81
CA LYS A 68 10.16 16.91 -8.45
C LYS A 68 9.03 16.09 -7.82
N GLY A 69 8.99 16.00 -6.49
CA GLY A 69 7.97 15.21 -5.79
C GLY A 69 8.22 13.69 -5.77
N ILE A 70 9.28 13.19 -6.44
CA ILE A 70 9.57 11.75 -6.50
C ILE A 70 10.36 11.25 -5.30
N ALA A 71 11.15 12.11 -4.66
CA ALA A 71 12.04 11.73 -3.57
C ALA A 71 11.30 11.05 -2.40
N PRO A 72 10.15 11.58 -1.93
CA PRO A 72 9.37 10.87 -0.91
C PRO A 72 8.86 9.50 -1.38
N ALA A 73 8.44 9.37 -2.64
CA ALA A 73 7.97 8.08 -3.16
C ALA A 73 9.12 7.06 -3.24
N ASN A 74 10.31 7.48 -3.65
CA ASN A 74 11.49 6.62 -3.66
C ASN A 74 11.94 6.22 -2.25
N ALA A 75 11.85 7.14 -1.29
CA ALA A 75 12.11 6.85 0.11
C ALA A 75 11.15 5.77 0.65
N VAL A 76 9.84 5.88 0.38
CA VAL A 76 8.86 4.85 0.76
C VAL A 76 9.20 3.49 0.15
N ARG A 77 9.58 3.42 -1.14
CA ARG A 77 9.95 2.16 -1.78
C ARG A 77 11.15 1.50 -1.12
N LEU A 78 12.20 2.27 -0.84
CA LEU A 78 13.40 1.78 -0.17
C LEU A 78 13.12 1.34 1.27
N LEU A 79 12.29 2.08 2.01
CA LEU A 79 11.86 1.66 3.36
C LEU A 79 11.12 0.31 3.32
N GLY A 80 10.35 0.07 2.25
CA GLY A 80 9.75 -1.23 1.96
C GLY A 80 10.78 -2.33 1.76
N GLU A 81 11.80 -2.11 0.92
CA GLU A 81 12.90 -3.08 0.71
C GLU A 81 13.67 -3.39 1.99
N TYR A 82 13.90 -2.38 2.84
CA TYR A 82 14.52 -2.56 4.15
C TYR A 82 13.59 -3.19 5.20
N GLN A 83 12.31 -3.35 4.88
CA GLN A 83 11.27 -3.74 5.84
C GLN A 83 11.33 -2.91 7.13
N ALA A 84 11.57 -1.60 7.01
CA ALA A 84 11.71 -0.66 8.13
C ALA A 84 10.35 -0.42 8.83
N ARG A 85 10.00 -1.31 9.77
CA ARG A 85 8.66 -1.37 10.40
C ARG A 85 8.27 -0.09 11.12
N GLU A 86 9.24 0.64 11.67
CA GLU A 86 9.04 1.93 12.32
C GLU A 86 8.47 3.00 11.40
N ALA A 87 8.68 2.89 10.08
CA ALA A 87 8.15 3.83 9.10
C ALA A 87 6.72 3.49 8.66
N PHE A 88 6.22 2.29 8.98
CA PHE A 88 4.96 1.79 8.46
C PHE A 88 3.74 2.68 8.78
N PRO A 89 3.57 3.21 10.01
CA PRO A 89 2.46 4.14 10.30
C PRO A 89 2.47 5.38 9.40
N LYS A 90 3.65 5.97 9.16
CA LYS A 90 3.76 7.13 8.26
C LYS A 90 3.46 6.75 6.81
N ILE A 91 3.85 5.55 6.36
CA ILE A 91 3.50 5.05 5.01
C ILE A 91 1.98 4.94 4.84
N LEU A 92 1.25 4.48 5.86
CA LEU A 92 -0.22 4.42 5.82
C LEU A 92 -0.86 5.79 5.70
N GLU A 93 -0.42 6.77 6.49
CA GLU A 93 -0.92 8.15 6.38
C GLU A 93 -0.60 8.76 5.00
N LEU A 94 0.63 8.58 4.50
CA LEU A 94 1.02 9.05 3.17
C LEU A 94 0.19 8.39 2.06
N TYR A 95 -0.12 7.10 2.17
CA TYR A 95 -1.01 6.43 1.22
C TYR A 95 -2.41 7.03 1.23
N ALA A 96 -2.92 7.36 2.43
CA ALA A 96 -4.27 7.87 2.58
C ALA A 96 -4.42 9.30 2.08
N ASP A 97 -3.47 10.18 2.38
CA ASP A 97 -3.59 11.60 2.07
C ASP A 97 -3.13 11.92 0.64
N SER A 98 -2.35 11.03 0.04
CA SER A 98 -1.76 11.28 -1.28
C SER A 98 -2.78 11.26 -2.40
N THR A 99 -2.72 12.30 -3.24
CA THR A 99 -3.28 12.34 -4.60
C THR A 99 -2.25 11.94 -5.66
N SER A 100 -0.97 11.86 -5.30
CA SER A 100 0.14 11.50 -6.19
C SER A 100 0.10 10.00 -6.54
N PRO A 101 -0.03 9.65 -7.83
CA PRO A 101 0.04 8.26 -8.27
C PRO A 101 1.36 7.58 -7.90
N ALA A 102 2.47 8.33 -7.92
CA ALA A 102 3.80 7.81 -7.58
C ALA A 102 3.89 7.39 -6.12
N MET A 103 3.37 8.21 -5.20
CA MET A 103 3.33 7.90 -3.76
C MET A 103 2.36 6.75 -3.44
N ARG A 104 1.20 6.70 -4.10
CA ARG A 104 0.26 5.57 -3.93
C ARG A 104 0.90 4.25 -4.37
N SER A 105 1.54 4.24 -5.53
CA SER A 105 2.26 3.07 -6.04
C SER A 105 3.42 2.67 -5.12
N ALA A 106 4.20 3.64 -4.63
CA ALA A 106 5.28 3.40 -3.69
C ALA A 106 4.79 2.78 -2.38
N SER A 107 3.68 3.26 -1.83
CA SER A 107 3.13 2.75 -0.58
C SER A 107 2.60 1.32 -0.73
N VAL A 108 1.89 1.03 -1.84
CA VAL A 108 1.45 -0.35 -2.16
C VAL A 108 2.65 -1.28 -2.35
N TYR A 109 3.70 -0.79 -3.02
CA TYR A 109 4.95 -1.54 -3.17
C TYR A 109 5.57 -1.87 -1.81
N ALA A 110 5.70 -0.88 -0.94
CA ALA A 110 6.25 -1.07 0.40
C ALA A 110 5.41 -2.06 1.21
N VAL A 111 4.08 -1.93 1.21
CA VAL A 111 3.16 -2.88 1.87
C VAL A 111 3.38 -4.30 1.36
N ASN A 112 3.56 -4.51 0.05
CA ASN A 112 3.87 -5.82 -0.50
C ASN A 112 5.22 -6.39 -0.02
N LYS A 113 6.23 -5.53 0.18
CA LYS A 113 7.55 -5.92 0.73
C LYS A 113 7.48 -6.25 2.22
N PHE A 114 6.65 -5.52 2.97
CA PHE A 114 6.33 -5.91 4.34
C PHE A 114 5.56 -7.22 4.37
N GLY A 115 4.60 -7.47 3.47
CA GLY A 115 3.90 -8.75 3.42
C GLY A 115 2.85 -8.94 4.54
N PRO A 116 2.40 -10.18 4.80
CA PRO A 116 1.26 -10.46 5.67
C PRO A 116 1.42 -10.02 7.15
N GLU A 117 2.64 -9.85 7.63
CA GLU A 117 2.91 -9.44 9.03
C GLU A 117 2.40 -8.06 9.42
N VAL A 118 2.17 -7.16 8.46
CA VAL A 118 1.63 -5.82 8.74
C VAL A 118 0.11 -5.77 8.65
N LEU A 119 -0.55 -6.91 8.39
CA LEU A 119 -2.01 -6.99 8.27
C LEU A 119 -2.70 -6.39 9.50
N ASP A 120 -2.25 -6.74 10.70
CA ASP A 120 -2.87 -6.27 11.95
C ASP A 120 -2.78 -4.76 12.12
N GLN A 121 -1.64 -4.17 11.72
CA GLN A 121 -1.45 -2.72 11.77
C GLN A 121 -2.34 -2.00 10.76
N ILE A 122 -2.56 -2.57 9.56
CA ILE A 122 -3.50 -2.00 8.57
C ILE A 122 -4.94 -2.07 9.11
N ILE A 123 -5.31 -3.17 9.76
CA ILE A 123 -6.65 -3.34 10.34
C ILE A 123 -6.88 -2.36 11.49
N GLU A 124 -5.91 -2.22 12.40
CA GLU A 124 -5.96 -1.27 13.51
C GLU A 124 -6.10 0.16 13.01
N TRP A 125 -5.24 0.57 12.07
CA TRP A 125 -5.28 1.88 11.43
C TRP A 125 -6.64 2.22 10.79
N ALA A 126 -7.29 1.22 10.18
CA ALA A 126 -8.63 1.35 9.61
C ALA A 126 -9.76 1.34 10.65
N GLY A 127 -9.49 0.81 11.84
CA GLY A 127 -10.40 0.80 12.98
C GLY A 127 -10.49 2.14 13.69
N GLU A 128 -9.40 2.92 13.68
CA GLU A 128 -9.35 4.27 14.24
C GLU A 128 -10.27 5.25 13.51
N ASP A 129 -10.38 5.11 12.19
CA ASP A 129 -11.27 5.91 11.35
C ASP A 129 -11.87 5.05 10.23
N GLY A 130 -13.20 4.83 10.31
CA GLY A 130 -13.95 4.05 9.33
C GLY A 130 -13.85 4.56 7.89
N THR A 131 -13.52 5.83 7.67
CA THR A 131 -13.31 6.39 6.32
C THR A 131 -12.05 5.85 5.65
N ARG A 132 -11.11 5.29 6.43
CA ARG A 132 -9.88 4.64 5.93
C ARG A 132 -10.13 3.23 5.39
N ARG A 133 -11.25 2.57 5.73
CA ARG A 133 -11.53 1.18 5.35
C ARG A 133 -11.41 0.89 3.84
N PRO A 134 -11.91 1.73 2.91
CA PRO A 134 -11.72 1.47 1.48
C PRO A 134 -10.25 1.44 1.05
N LYS A 135 -9.43 2.34 1.64
CA LYS A 135 -7.98 2.41 1.40
C LYS A 135 -7.28 1.21 2.03
N ALA A 136 -7.61 0.89 3.27
CA ALA A 136 -7.11 -0.29 3.96
C ALA A 136 -7.46 -1.59 3.21
N ALA A 137 -8.68 -1.72 2.70
CA ALA A 137 -9.11 -2.88 1.93
C ALA A 137 -8.27 -3.08 0.66
N ALA A 138 -7.90 -1.98 0.00
CA ALA A 138 -7.00 -2.01 -1.16
C ALA A 138 -5.55 -2.43 -0.80
N LEU A 139 -5.10 -2.24 0.44
CA LEU A 139 -3.81 -2.73 0.92
C LEU A 139 -3.91 -4.19 1.42
N ILE A 140 -4.96 -4.53 2.16
CA ILE A 140 -5.21 -5.88 2.70
C ILE A 140 -5.27 -6.91 1.56
N VAL A 141 -5.89 -6.59 0.43
CA VAL A 141 -5.98 -7.53 -0.69
C VAL A 141 -4.62 -7.84 -1.33
N GLU A 142 -3.63 -6.97 -1.18
CA GLU A 142 -2.29 -7.17 -1.74
C GLU A 142 -1.50 -8.20 -0.93
N ILE A 143 -1.66 -8.20 0.40
CA ILE A 143 -0.93 -9.09 1.32
C ILE A 143 -1.77 -10.23 1.90
N GLY A 144 -3.08 -10.25 1.62
CA GLY A 144 -4.06 -11.09 2.30
C GLY A 144 -4.49 -12.33 1.51
N VAL A 145 -3.88 -12.65 0.37
CA VAL A 145 -4.27 -13.81 -0.44
C VAL A 145 -4.10 -15.10 0.36
N GLY A 146 -5.17 -15.90 0.45
CA GLY A 146 -5.22 -17.12 1.27
C GLY A 146 -5.28 -16.89 2.78
N ASN A 147 -5.38 -15.64 3.24
CA ASN A 147 -5.40 -15.33 4.67
C ASN A 147 -6.85 -15.18 5.19
N GLU A 148 -7.24 -16.06 6.12
CA GLU A 148 -8.59 -16.08 6.70
C GLU A 148 -8.93 -14.80 7.47
N LYS A 149 -7.98 -14.25 8.24
CA LYS A 149 -8.19 -13.00 8.99
C LYS A 149 -8.44 -11.82 8.04
N ALA A 150 -7.68 -11.73 6.95
CA ALA A 150 -7.89 -10.73 5.91
C ALA A 150 -9.29 -10.86 5.29
N PHE A 151 -9.69 -12.09 4.95
CA PHE A 151 -11.01 -12.39 4.40
C PHE A 151 -12.14 -11.96 5.35
N GLU A 152 -12.12 -12.43 6.59
CA GLU A 152 -13.15 -12.13 7.59
C GLU A 152 -13.21 -10.65 7.92
N THR A 153 -12.06 -9.96 7.95
CA THR A 153 -12.04 -8.51 8.17
C THR A 153 -12.72 -7.76 7.03
N LEU A 154 -12.39 -8.07 5.78
CA LEU A 154 -13.04 -7.42 4.63
C LEU A 154 -14.52 -7.76 4.55
N LEU A 155 -14.91 -8.99 4.88
CA LEU A 155 -16.30 -9.41 4.93
C LEU A 155 -17.09 -8.63 6.00
N GLY A 156 -16.49 -8.44 7.18
CA GLY A 156 -17.07 -7.67 8.28
C GLY A 156 -17.21 -6.17 7.99
N TRP A 157 -16.47 -5.63 7.01
CA TRP A 157 -16.59 -4.24 6.58
C TRP A 157 -17.65 -4.00 5.50
N ILE A 158 -18.28 -5.05 4.97
CA ILE A 158 -19.40 -4.92 4.02
C ILE A 158 -20.66 -4.48 4.77
N ASP A 159 -21.05 -3.22 4.57
CA ASP A 159 -22.22 -2.60 5.17
C ASP A 159 -23.15 -2.04 4.08
N PRO A 160 -24.47 -2.36 4.09
CA PRO A 160 -25.44 -1.81 3.15
C PRO A 160 -25.45 -0.27 3.02
N GLU A 161 -25.07 0.43 4.08
CA GLU A 161 -25.10 1.91 4.14
C GLU A 161 -23.83 2.56 3.57
N VAL A 162 -22.80 1.76 3.26
CA VAL A 162 -21.50 2.25 2.78
C VAL A 162 -21.38 2.06 1.26
N SER A 163 -20.84 3.06 0.57
CA SER A 163 -20.61 2.99 -0.88
C SER A 163 -19.36 2.15 -1.22
N GLY A 164 -19.27 1.67 -2.47
CA GLY A 164 -18.09 0.94 -2.96
C GLY A 164 -18.05 -0.56 -2.60
N LEU A 165 -19.18 -1.16 -2.26
CA LEU A 165 -19.30 -2.58 -1.90
C LEU A 165 -18.85 -3.54 -3.00
N GLU A 166 -18.87 -3.10 -4.26
CA GLU A 166 -18.36 -3.87 -5.40
C GLU A 166 -16.85 -4.13 -5.29
N TYR A 167 -16.08 -3.21 -4.68
CA TYR A 167 -14.64 -3.38 -4.51
C TYR A 167 -14.36 -4.47 -3.48
N TYR A 168 -15.11 -4.48 -2.37
CA TYR A 168 -15.02 -5.52 -1.34
C TYR A 168 -15.35 -6.90 -1.90
N ALA A 169 -16.43 -7.03 -2.69
CA ALA A 169 -16.75 -8.31 -3.32
C ALA A 169 -15.61 -8.81 -4.21
N ARG A 170 -14.98 -7.93 -5.00
CA ARG A 170 -13.80 -8.28 -5.81
C ARG A 170 -12.61 -8.67 -4.94
N TYR A 171 -12.37 -7.96 -3.84
CA TYR A 171 -11.26 -8.25 -2.93
C TYR A 171 -11.43 -9.59 -2.22
N LEU A 172 -12.64 -9.91 -1.74
CA LEU A 172 -12.95 -11.21 -1.16
C LEU A 172 -12.65 -12.34 -2.16
N THR A 173 -13.07 -12.20 -3.42
CA THR A 173 -12.77 -13.19 -4.47
C THR A 173 -11.26 -13.34 -4.72
N LYS A 174 -10.48 -12.24 -4.68
CA LYS A 174 -9.02 -12.29 -4.84
C LYS A 174 -8.34 -12.96 -3.64
N ILE A 175 -8.85 -12.74 -2.42
CA ILE A 175 -8.29 -13.32 -1.20
C ILE A 175 -8.58 -14.82 -1.11
N ASN A 176 -9.85 -15.21 -1.23
CA ASN A 176 -10.27 -16.60 -1.16
C ASN A 176 -11.53 -16.79 -2.04
N PRO A 177 -11.37 -17.26 -3.28
CA PRO A 177 -12.50 -17.39 -4.21
C PRO A 177 -13.56 -18.39 -3.74
N GLU A 178 -13.17 -19.47 -3.06
CA GLU A 178 -14.11 -20.48 -2.56
C GLU A 178 -14.96 -19.93 -1.42
N ALA A 179 -14.33 -19.35 -0.40
CA ALA A 179 -15.06 -18.73 0.71
C ALA A 179 -15.89 -17.51 0.26
N ALA A 180 -15.37 -16.74 -0.71
CA ALA A 180 -16.08 -15.60 -1.29
C ALA A 180 -17.41 -16.01 -1.93
N ILE A 181 -17.46 -17.15 -2.64
CA ILE A 181 -18.71 -17.63 -3.24
C ILE A 181 -19.79 -17.80 -2.17
N THR A 182 -19.49 -18.52 -1.09
CA THR A 182 -20.45 -18.76 0.00
C THR A 182 -20.89 -17.45 0.68
N ALA A 183 -19.93 -16.56 0.99
CA ALA A 183 -20.24 -15.29 1.64
C ALA A 183 -21.09 -14.37 0.74
N LEU A 184 -20.71 -14.23 -0.54
CA LEU A 184 -21.43 -13.41 -1.50
C LEU A 184 -22.82 -13.98 -1.82
N GLU A 185 -23.02 -15.30 -1.77
CA GLU A 185 -24.34 -15.91 -1.95
C GLU A 185 -25.30 -15.47 -0.85
N LYS A 186 -24.83 -15.47 0.40
CA LYS A 186 -25.59 -14.97 1.55
C LYS A 186 -25.92 -13.48 1.38
N LEU A 187 -24.93 -12.66 1.05
CA LEU A 187 -25.11 -11.21 0.85
C LEU A 187 -26.05 -10.90 -0.33
N SER A 188 -26.04 -11.70 -1.39
CA SER A 188 -26.92 -11.52 -2.55
C SER A 188 -28.40 -11.77 -2.28
N LYS A 189 -28.72 -12.42 -1.16
CA LYS A 189 -30.09 -12.70 -0.68
C LYS A 189 -30.53 -11.72 0.40
N ASP A 190 -29.61 -10.93 0.96
CA ASP A 190 -29.90 -9.98 2.01
C ASP A 190 -30.58 -8.73 1.45
N THR A 191 -31.85 -8.53 1.84
CA THR A 191 -32.71 -7.47 1.31
C THR A 191 -32.29 -6.06 1.74
N ARG A 192 -31.38 -5.92 2.70
CA ARG A 192 -30.82 -4.62 3.10
C ARG A 192 -29.99 -3.99 1.98
N PHE A 193 -29.32 -4.80 1.16
CA PHE A 193 -28.60 -4.30 -0.01
C PHE A 193 -29.56 -3.97 -1.15
N HIS A 194 -29.31 -2.88 -1.88
CA HIS A 194 -30.06 -2.54 -3.08
C HIS A 194 -30.00 -3.67 -4.14
N GLY A 195 -31.04 -3.79 -4.97
CA GLY A 195 -31.14 -4.84 -5.99
C GLY A 195 -29.94 -4.90 -6.94
N ASP A 196 -29.39 -3.75 -7.32
CA ASP A 196 -28.17 -3.68 -8.15
C ASP A 196 -26.93 -4.21 -7.45
N VAL A 197 -26.76 -3.94 -6.16
CA VAL A 197 -25.63 -4.45 -5.37
C VAL A 197 -25.73 -5.97 -5.28
N ARG A 198 -26.92 -6.49 -4.96
CA ARG A 198 -27.16 -7.95 -4.94
C ARG A 198 -26.91 -8.61 -6.29
N ARG A 199 -27.24 -7.93 -7.40
CA ARG A 199 -26.92 -8.40 -8.76
C ARG A 199 -25.41 -8.44 -8.98
N ARG A 200 -24.66 -7.40 -8.61
CA ARG A 200 -23.19 -7.37 -8.71
C ARG A 200 -22.52 -8.49 -7.90
N PHE A 201 -23.03 -8.81 -6.71
CA PHE A 201 -22.54 -9.97 -5.95
C PHE A 201 -22.72 -11.28 -6.73
N LYS A 202 -23.89 -11.48 -7.38
CA LYS A 202 -24.12 -12.64 -8.25
C LYS A 202 -23.19 -12.70 -9.45
N ASP A 203 -22.88 -11.56 -10.04
CA ASP A 203 -21.92 -11.50 -11.14
C ASP A 203 -20.51 -11.89 -10.67
N ARG A 204 -20.07 -11.42 -9.49
CA ARG A 204 -18.79 -11.83 -8.89
C ARG A 204 -18.75 -13.32 -8.54
N ILE A 205 -19.85 -13.91 -8.06
CA ILE A 205 -19.94 -15.36 -7.80
C ILE A 205 -19.69 -16.14 -9.09
N LYS A 206 -20.33 -15.77 -10.20
CA LYS A 206 -20.15 -16.44 -11.49
C LYS A 206 -18.70 -16.37 -11.97
N GLU A 207 -18.07 -15.21 -11.85
CA GLU A 207 -16.66 -15.03 -12.22
C GLU A 207 -15.72 -15.88 -11.36
N ALA A 208 -15.93 -15.90 -10.03
CA ALA A 208 -15.15 -16.74 -9.13
C ALA A 208 -15.28 -18.24 -9.49
N GLN A 209 -16.51 -18.70 -9.77
CA GLN A 209 -16.76 -20.08 -10.19
C GLN A 209 -16.09 -20.41 -11.53
N GLN A 210 -16.10 -19.47 -12.49
CA GLN A 210 -15.43 -19.65 -13.78
C GLN A 210 -13.90 -19.74 -13.61
N ALA A 211 -13.32 -18.85 -12.80
CA ALA A 211 -11.89 -18.86 -12.51
C ALA A 211 -11.45 -20.17 -11.84
N LEU A 212 -12.21 -20.66 -10.85
CA LEU A 212 -11.94 -21.94 -10.20
C LEU A 212 -12.02 -23.12 -11.16
N ARG A 213 -13.02 -23.16 -12.05
CA ARG A 213 -13.12 -24.20 -13.08
C ARG A 213 -11.97 -24.17 -14.08
N ALA A 214 -11.55 -22.97 -14.49
CA ALA A 214 -10.43 -22.80 -15.42
C ALA A 214 -9.08 -23.22 -14.81
N ALA A 215 -8.95 -23.15 -13.48
CA ALA A 215 -7.74 -23.54 -12.75
C ALA A 215 -7.64 -25.07 -12.48
N GLN A 216 -8.72 -25.83 -12.68
CA GLN A 216 -8.67 -27.29 -12.56
C GLN A 216 -7.99 -27.89 -13.80
N PRO A 217 -6.95 -28.73 -13.66
CA PRO A 217 -6.32 -29.38 -14.80
C PRO A 217 -7.34 -30.28 -15.49
N THR A 218 -7.49 -30.15 -16.81
CA THR A 218 -8.26 -31.09 -17.63
C THR A 218 -7.64 -32.47 -17.48
N SER A 219 -8.37 -33.37 -16.82
CA SER A 219 -8.04 -34.80 -16.68
C SER A 219 -7.96 -35.50 -18.02
#